data_AF-A0A351KH61-F1
#
_entry.id   AF-A0A351KH61-F1
#
_cell.length_a   1.000
_cell.length_b   1.000
_cell.length_c   1.000
_cell.angle_alpha   90.00
_cell.angle_beta   90.00
_cell.angle_gamma   90.00
#
_symmetry.space_group_name_H-M   'P 1'
#
loop_
_entity.id
_entity.type
_entity.pdbx_description
1 polymer ?
#
loop_
_entity_poly.entity_id
_entity_poly.type
_entity_poly.pdbx_seq_one_letter_code
_entity_poly.pdbx_strand_id
1 'polypeptide(L)'
;MIVKAVKHSCWCSNIANSVIQSYMDVRPISKDEMSLLYGYLMFPQDFYDITTAYYMRTRNWDEDEFTEKLIRRAEYKDDRERFLSEFKSKWIDK
;
A
#
# COMPACT_ATOMS: atom_id res chain seq x y z
N MET A 1 0.95 -10.00 4.62
CA MET A 1 0.58 -9.35 5.91
C MET A 1 0.99 -7.89 5.95
N ILE A 2 2.23 -7.51 5.62
CA ILE A 2 2.72 -6.12 5.71
C ILE A 2 1.87 -5.14 4.89
N VAL A 3 1.62 -5.42 3.60
CA VAL A 3 0.79 -4.54 2.74
C VAL A 3 -0.62 -4.34 3.30
N LYS A 4 -1.25 -5.38 3.86
CA LYS A 4 -2.55 -5.26 4.50
C LYS A 4 -2.49 -4.40 5.77
N ALA A 5 -1.49 -4.60 6.63
CA ALA A 5 -1.33 -3.83 7.86
C ALA A 5 -1.15 -2.32 7.56
N VAL A 6 -0.29 -1.99 6.61
CA VAL A 6 -0.01 -0.59 6.20
C VAL A 6 -1.24 0.09 5.60
N LYS A 7 -1.99 -0.63 4.76
CA LYS A 7 -3.24 -0.12 4.17
C LYS A 7 -4.34 0.10 5.21
N HIS A 8 -4.48 -0.81 6.17
CA HIS A 8 -5.46 -0.68 7.25
C HIS A 8 -5.08 0.39 8.30
N SER A 9 -3.82 0.77 8.35
CA SER A 9 -3.32 1.80 9.26
C SER A 9 -3.18 3.18 8.60
N CYS A 10 -3.95 3.50 7.56
CA CYS A 10 -3.89 4.79 6.85
C CYS A 10 -2.46 5.24 6.49
N TRP A 11 -1.60 4.31 6.06
CA TRP A 11 -0.21 4.64 5.68
C TRP A 11 0.66 5.21 6.82
N CYS A 12 0.35 4.90 8.08
CA CYS A 12 1.20 5.26 9.22
C CYS A 12 2.58 4.57 9.15
N SER A 13 3.63 5.35 8.88
CA SER A 13 5.02 4.90 8.84
C SER A 13 5.48 4.20 10.12
N ASN A 14 4.92 4.58 11.29
CA ASN A 14 5.24 3.93 12.57
C ASN A 14 4.85 2.45 12.60
N ILE A 15 3.66 2.12 12.09
CA ILE A 15 3.17 0.74 12.07
C ILE A 15 3.96 -0.09 11.07
N ALA A 16 4.20 0.45 9.87
CA ALA A 16 5.04 -0.22 8.87
C ALA A 16 6.43 -0.53 9.41
N ASN A 17 7.05 0.44 10.08
CA ASN A 17 8.37 0.27 10.69
C ASN A 17 8.35 -0.78 11.79
N SER A 18 7.35 -0.77 12.68
CA SER A 18 7.23 -1.77 13.74
C SER A 18 7.10 -3.18 13.19
N VAL A 19 6.27 -3.40 12.16
CA VAL A 19 6.09 -4.72 11.56
C VAL A 19 7.39 -5.21 10.90
N ILE A 20 8.13 -4.33 10.22
CA ILE A 20 9.39 -4.68 9.57
C ILE A 20 10.46 -4.99 10.61
N GLN A 21 10.57 -4.20 11.67
CA GLN A 21 11.51 -4.45 12.77
C GLN A 21 11.24 -5.82 13.43
N SER A 22 9.99 -6.11 13.78
CA SER A 22 9.64 -7.43 14.35
C SER A 22 9.93 -8.60 13.42
N TYR A 23 9.89 -8.39 12.09
CA TYR A 23 10.32 -9.41 11.14
C TYR A 23 11.85 -9.55 11.09
N MET A 24 12.58 -8.42 11.08
CA MET A 24 14.04 -8.38 11.09
C MET A 24 14.64 -9.04 12.33
N ASP A 25 13.96 -8.96 13.48
CA ASP A 25 14.34 -9.62 14.73
C ASP A 25 14.41 -11.15 14.60
N VAL A 26 13.58 -11.73 13.72
CA VAL A 26 13.54 -13.19 13.46
C VAL A 26 14.42 -13.56 12.26
N ARG A 27 14.38 -12.76 11.19
CA ARG A 27 15.16 -12.99 9.97
C ARG A 27 15.61 -11.65 9.36
N PRO A 28 16.92 -11.42 9.18
CA PRO A 28 17.41 -10.22 8.52
C PRO A 28 16.89 -10.15 7.07
N ILE A 29 16.42 -8.97 6.68
CA ILE A 29 15.95 -8.66 5.33
C ILE A 29 17.11 -8.09 4.52
N SER A 30 17.34 -8.59 3.30
CA SER A 30 18.36 -8.03 2.41
C SER A 30 17.90 -6.72 1.75
N LYS A 31 18.85 -5.91 1.25
CA LYS A 31 18.49 -4.69 0.48
C LYS A 31 17.61 -4.98 -0.73
N ASP A 32 17.81 -6.13 -1.39
CA ASP A 32 17.02 -6.54 -2.55
C ASP A 32 15.59 -6.90 -2.16
N GLU A 33 15.41 -7.66 -1.08
CA GLU A 33 14.09 -7.99 -0.52
C GLU A 33 13.34 -6.72 -0.10
N MET A 34 14.06 -5.75 0.46
CA MET A 34 13.47 -4.47 0.86
C MET A 34 13.06 -3.61 -0.33
N SER A 35 13.85 -3.61 -1.40
CA SER A 35 13.53 -2.94 -2.66
C SER A 35 12.34 -3.59 -3.35
N LEU A 36 12.23 -4.92 -3.29
CA LEU A 36 11.07 -5.67 -3.77
C LEU A 36 9.81 -5.29 -2.99
N LEU A 37 9.90 -5.24 -1.66
CA LEU A 37 8.79 -4.81 -0.80
C LEU A 37 8.33 -3.39 -1.13
N TYR A 38 9.26 -2.47 -1.37
CA TYR A 38 8.96 -1.11 -1.81
C TYR A 38 8.21 -1.10 -3.16
N GLY A 39 8.66 -1.90 -4.13
CA GLY A 39 7.95 -2.06 -5.41
C GLY A 39 6.51 -2.56 -5.22
N TYR A 40 6.30 -3.53 -4.33
CA TYR A 40 4.96 -4.00 -3.97
C TYR A 40 4.09 -2.92 -3.31
N LEU A 41 4.66 -2.08 -2.45
CA LEU A 41 3.94 -0.97 -1.81
C LEU A 41 3.64 0.18 -2.80
N MET A 42 4.49 0.36 -3.82
CA MET A 42 4.34 1.34 -4.89
C MET A 42 3.25 0.98 -5.89
N PHE A 43 2.84 -0.28 -6.00
CA PHE A 43 1.74 -0.67 -6.88
C PHE A 43 0.35 -0.31 -6.31
N PRO A 44 -0.50 0.46 -7.02
CA PRO A 44 -1.83 0.88 -6.56
C PRO A 44 -2.87 -0.25 -6.64
N GLN A 45 -2.64 -1.34 -5.92
CA GLN A 45 -3.48 -2.53 -6.01
C GLN A 45 -4.96 -2.26 -5.73
N ASP A 46 -5.29 -1.38 -4.77
CA ASP A 46 -6.70 -1.11 -4.44
C ASP A 46 -7.45 -0.41 -5.59
N PHE A 47 -6.74 0.42 -6.36
CA PHE A 47 -7.29 1.06 -7.55
C PHE A 47 -7.51 0.03 -8.67
N TYR A 48 -6.54 -0.86 -8.87
CA TYR A 48 -6.64 -1.96 -9.83
C TYR A 48 -7.81 -2.91 -9.48
N ASP A 49 -7.97 -3.27 -8.21
CA ASP A 49 -9.01 -4.18 -7.76
C ASP A 49 -10.41 -3.57 -7.95
N ILE A 50 -10.60 -2.28 -7.66
CA ILE A 50 -11.90 -1.60 -7.84
C ILE A 50 -12.26 -1.47 -9.31
N THR A 51 -11.32 -1.03 -10.16
CA THR A 51 -11.56 -0.88 -11.59
C THR A 51 -11.85 -2.24 -12.24
N THR A 52 -11.07 -3.27 -11.91
CA THR A 52 -11.30 -4.63 -12.42
C THR A 52 -12.65 -5.18 -11.98
N ALA A 53 -13.05 -4.99 -10.71
CA ALA A 53 -14.34 -5.47 -10.21
C ALA A 53 -15.54 -4.84 -10.93
N TYR A 54 -15.43 -3.56 -11.31
CA TYR A 54 -16.48 -2.85 -12.05
C TYR A 54 -16.54 -3.28 -13.52
N TYR A 55 -15.42 -3.22 -14.23
CA TYR A 55 -15.38 -3.53 -15.67
C TYR A 55 -15.61 -5.00 -15.99
N MET A 56 -15.14 -5.92 -15.12
CA MET A 56 -15.37 -7.35 -15.28
C MET A 56 -16.73 -7.80 -14.72
N ARG A 57 -17.57 -6.86 -14.25
CA ARG A 57 -18.89 -7.10 -13.62
C ARG A 57 -18.88 -8.17 -12.54
N THR A 58 -17.77 -8.32 -11.83
CA THR A 58 -17.65 -9.26 -10.71
C THR A 58 -18.51 -8.79 -9.53
N ARG A 59 -18.88 -7.51 -9.49
CA ARG A 59 -19.77 -6.90 -8.50
C ARG A 59 -20.81 -6.03 -9.21
N ASN A 60 -22.08 -6.13 -8.77
CA ASN A 60 -23.18 -5.33 -9.29
C ASN A 60 -23.23 -3.95 -8.61
N TRP A 61 -22.19 -3.13 -8.83
CA TRP A 61 -22.20 -1.73 -8.43
C TRP A 61 -22.83 -0.89 -9.52
N ASP A 62 -23.62 0.11 -9.14
CA ASP A 62 -24.01 1.17 -10.06
C ASP A 62 -22.83 2.14 -10.27
N GLU A 63 -22.97 3.02 -11.26
CA GLU A 63 -21.92 3.96 -11.64
C GLU A 63 -21.57 4.94 -10.51
N ASP A 64 -22.59 5.34 -9.74
CA ASP A 64 -22.43 6.24 -8.60
C ASP A 64 -21.64 5.58 -7.45
N GLU A 65 -21.98 4.34 -7.08
CA GLU A 65 -21.26 3.56 -6.05
C GLU A 65 -19.81 3.28 -6.47
N PHE A 66 -19.58 3.00 -7.76
CA PHE A 66 -18.24 2.84 -8.30
C PHE A 66 -17.42 4.14 -8.20
N THR A 67 -18.02 5.26 -8.60
CA THR A 67 -17.39 6.58 -8.61
C THR A 67 -17.04 7.02 -7.18
N GLU A 68 -17.96 6.86 -6.22
CA GLU A 68 -17.71 7.18 -4.81
C GLU A 68 -16.53 6.37 -4.25
N LYS A 69 -16.46 5.07 -4.58
CA LYS A 69 -15.36 4.20 -4.15
C LYS A 69 -14.03 4.61 -4.77
N LEU A 70 -14.02 4.98 -6.04
CA LEU A 70 -12.83 5.48 -6.73
C LEU A 70 -12.32 6.78 -6.09
N ILE A 71 -13.20 7.75 -5.86
CA ILE A 71 -12.86 9.04 -5.24
C ILE A 71 -12.24 8.82 -3.87
N ARG A 72 -12.89 8.01 -3.01
CA ARG A 72 -12.34 7.66 -1.68
C ARG A 72 -10.95 7.03 -1.77
N ARG A 73 -10.66 6.21 -2.79
CA ARG A 73 -9.29 5.66 -2.95
C ARG A 73 -8.30 6.70 -3.44
N ALA A 74 -8.73 7.64 -4.28
CA ALA A 74 -7.89 8.72 -4.77
C ALA A 74 -7.49 9.69 -3.66
N GLU A 75 -8.34 9.91 -2.65
CA GLU A 75 -8.04 10.76 -1.49
C GLU A 75 -6.80 10.29 -0.70
N TYR A 76 -6.52 8.98 -0.68
CA TYR A 76 -5.32 8.44 0.00
C TYR A 76 -4.02 8.59 -0.79
N LYS A 77 -4.06 9.22 -1.98
CA LYS A 77 -2.87 9.36 -2.83
C LYS A 77 -1.75 10.12 -2.11
N ASP A 78 -2.06 11.25 -1.51
CA ASP A 78 -1.04 12.11 -0.89
C ASP A 78 -0.43 11.47 0.37
N ASP A 79 -1.25 10.81 1.19
CA ASP A 79 -0.78 10.05 2.36
C ASP A 79 0.14 8.89 1.95
N ARG A 80 -0.18 8.23 0.84
CA ARG A 80 0.61 7.15 0.28
C ARG A 80 1.94 7.65 -0.29
N GLU A 81 1.94 8.77 -1.01
CA GLU A 81 3.17 9.38 -1.53
C GLU A 81 4.09 9.82 -0.39
N ARG A 82 3.54 10.44 0.66
CA ARG A 82 4.26 10.79 1.88
C ARG A 82 4.90 9.55 2.52
N PHE A 83 4.12 8.50 2.71
CA PHE A 83 4.60 7.23 3.27
C PHE A 83 5.72 6.60 2.43
N LEU A 84 5.57 6.53 1.11
CA LEU A 84 6.57 5.93 0.23
C LEU A 84 7.89 6.73 0.26
N SER A 85 7.81 8.06 0.32
CA SER A 85 8.98 8.93 0.47
C SER A 85 9.72 8.67 1.79
N GLU A 86 8.99 8.66 2.91
CA GLU A 86 9.56 8.36 4.24
C GLU A 86 10.17 6.95 4.28
N PHE A 87 9.51 5.97 3.67
CA PHE A 87 9.97 4.59 3.61
C PHE A 87 11.27 4.46 2.82
N LYS A 88 11.32 5.08 1.64
CA LYS A 88 12.50 5.06 0.76
C LYS A 88 13.71 5.69 1.45
N SER A 89 13.53 6.88 2.04
CA SER A 89 14.59 7.59 2.75
C SER A 89 15.14 6.76 3.93
N LYS A 90 14.28 6.04 4.64
CA LYS A 90 14.69 5.27 5.83
C LYS A 90 15.40 3.95 5.51
N TRP A 91 15.02 3.29 4.42
CA TRP A 91 15.38 1.89 4.19
C TRP A 91 16.13 1.60 2.89
N ILE A 92 16.02 2.47 1.88
CA ILE A 92 16.65 2.28 0.56
C ILE A 92 17.86 3.19 0.40
N ASP A 93 17.75 4.46 0.80
CA ASP A 93 18.83 5.45 0.64
C ASP A 93 19.91 5.35 1.74
N LYS A 94 19.75 4.41 2.70
CA LYS A 94 20.72 4.05 3.74
C LYS A 94 21.70 2.99 3.25
#